data_AF-A0A178B473-F1
#
_entry.id   AF-A0A178B473-F1
#
_cell.length_a   1.000
_cell.length_b   1.000
_cell.length_c   1.000
_cell.angle_alpha   90.00
_cell.angle_beta   90.00
_cell.angle_gamma   90.00
#
_symmetry.space_group_name_H-M   'P 1'
#
loop_
_entity.id
_entity.type
_entity.pdbx_description
1 polymer ?
#
loop_
_entity_poly.entity_id
_entity_poly.type
_entity_poly.pdbx_seq_one_letter_code
_entity_poly.pdbx_strand_id
1 'polypeptide(L)'
;MNSLIFATIDITPEQWTDFVKTAGIPPPTGSDEDPRAPYILVHSPSQQTLERTQKIEEPVHSKFSTSPTWDELKSAFTNLSSTDPRHIHPIVFLILDHQSFEDRSVVIIQKGAEFVNTDGEKRHPLPDNEKDLTQMVVWRKYRAPFEAAWTVQCGIDGFCGMEKAEKHFVEEVQREVDAGDAED
;
A
#
# COMPACT_ATOMS: atom_id res chain seq x y z
N MET A 1 9.69 -3.83 7.43
CA MET A 1 8.29 -4.21 7.12
C MET A 1 8.12 -4.14 5.62
N ASN A 2 7.34 -5.05 5.04
CA ASN A 2 7.17 -5.13 3.60
C ASN A 2 5.88 -4.43 3.17
N SER A 3 5.94 -3.67 2.08
CA SER A 3 4.74 -3.11 1.46
C SER A 3 3.97 -4.23 0.77
N LEU A 4 2.68 -4.35 1.06
CA LEU A 4 1.80 -5.31 0.39
C LEU A 4 1.57 -4.87 -1.06
N ILE A 5 1.62 -5.81 -2.00
CA ILE A 5 1.36 -5.53 -3.42
C ILE A 5 0.06 -6.19 -3.85
N PHE A 6 -0.88 -5.41 -4.36
CA PHE A 6 -2.07 -5.90 -5.05
C PHE A 6 -1.85 -5.87 -6.56
N ALA A 7 -1.77 -7.04 -7.18
CA ALA A 7 -1.78 -7.16 -8.63
C ALA A 7 -3.22 -7.28 -9.12
N THR A 8 -3.75 -6.22 -9.73
CA THR A 8 -5.12 -6.20 -10.30
C THR A 8 -5.15 -6.67 -11.74
N ILE A 9 -4.11 -7.36 -12.18
CA ILE A 9 -3.94 -7.94 -13.50
C ILE A 9 -3.15 -9.24 -13.38
N ASP A 10 -3.18 -10.06 -14.43
CA ASP A 10 -2.28 -11.19 -14.54
C ASP A 10 -0.85 -10.69 -14.78
N ILE A 11 0.10 -11.30 -14.07
CA ILE A 11 1.52 -10.94 -14.12
C ILE A 11 2.33 -12.20 -14.45
N THR A 12 3.20 -12.11 -15.45
CA THR A 12 4.13 -13.21 -15.74
C THR A 12 5.30 -13.23 -14.74
N PRO A 13 5.99 -14.36 -14.55
CA PRO A 13 7.18 -14.41 -13.70
C PRO A 13 8.25 -13.39 -14.07
N GLU A 14 8.42 -13.10 -15.36
CA GLU A 14 9.39 -12.11 -15.87
C GLU A 14 8.99 -10.69 -15.49
N GLN A 15 7.71 -10.34 -15.66
CA GLN A 15 7.15 -9.04 -15.27
C GLN A 15 7.27 -8.82 -13.76
N TRP A 16 6.95 -9.85 -12.97
CA TRP A 16 7.10 -9.82 -11.52
C TRP A 16 8.56 -9.61 -11.11
N THR A 17 9.47 -10.37 -11.72
CA THR A 17 10.90 -10.30 -11.45
C THR A 17 11.47 -8.92 -11.80
N ASP A 18 11.09 -8.37 -12.94
CA ASP A 18 11.51 -7.03 -13.37
C ASP A 18 11.03 -5.95 -12.39
N PHE A 19 9.74 -5.98 -12.03
CA PHE A 19 9.18 -5.04 -11.05
C PHE A 19 9.92 -5.14 -9.71
N VAL A 20 10.03 -6.34 -9.13
CA VAL A 20 10.60 -6.54 -7.80
C VAL A 20 12.07 -6.12 -7.75
N LYS A 21 12.85 -6.42 -8.79
CA LYS A 21 14.25 -6.00 -8.90
C LYS A 21 14.40 -4.50 -9.07
N THR A 22 13.53 -3.88 -9.86
CA THR A 22 13.62 -2.46 -10.18
C THR A 22 13.09 -1.58 -9.05
N ALA A 23 11.95 -1.96 -8.46
CA ALA A 23 11.30 -1.21 -7.39
C ALA A 23 12.08 -1.25 -6.09
N GLY A 24 12.71 -2.40 -5.77
CA GLY A 24 13.58 -2.54 -4.61
C GLY A 24 12.86 -2.29 -3.28
N ILE A 25 11.59 -2.70 -3.14
CA ILE A 25 10.76 -2.42 -1.96
C ILE A 25 10.50 -3.69 -1.12
N PRO A 26 10.90 -3.70 0.16
CA PRO A 26 12.11 -3.06 0.67
C PRO A 26 13.37 -3.69 0.03
N PRO A 27 14.53 -3.01 0.07
CA PRO A 27 15.74 -3.53 -0.56
C PRO A 27 16.18 -4.84 0.13
N PRO A 28 16.70 -5.83 -0.61
CA PRO A 28 17.16 -7.08 -0.03
C PRO A 28 18.25 -6.81 1.02
N THR A 29 18.04 -7.32 2.23
CA THR A 29 19.01 -7.19 3.33
C THR A 29 19.89 -8.43 3.40
N GLY A 30 21.12 -8.31 2.88
CA GLY A 30 22.24 -9.18 3.25
C GLY A 30 22.19 -10.67 2.88
N SER A 31 21.14 -11.18 2.24
CA SER A 31 21.13 -12.52 1.65
C SER A 31 20.76 -12.45 0.17
N ASP A 32 21.40 -13.29 -0.65
CA ASP A 32 21.10 -13.54 -2.07
C ASP A 32 19.70 -14.14 -2.31
N GLU A 33 18.76 -13.96 -1.39
CA GLU A 33 17.38 -14.42 -1.55
C GLU A 33 16.57 -13.30 -2.21
N ASP A 34 16.08 -13.58 -3.44
CA ASP A 34 15.25 -12.69 -4.26
C ASP A 34 14.24 -11.89 -3.42
N PRO A 35 13.98 -10.60 -3.72
CA PRO A 35 13.22 -9.74 -2.82
C PRO A 35 11.81 -10.28 -2.60
N ARG A 36 11.48 -10.49 -1.31
CA ARG A 36 10.31 -11.23 -0.80
C ARG A 36 9.12 -10.31 -0.48
N ALA A 37 8.78 -9.40 -1.38
CA ALA A 37 7.62 -8.53 -1.16
C ALA A 37 6.33 -9.38 -1.19
N PRO A 38 5.47 -9.33 -0.15
CA PRO A 38 4.23 -10.09 -0.12
C PRO A 38 3.28 -9.53 -1.18
N TYR A 39 2.72 -10.41 -2.01
CA TYR A 39 1.83 -10.02 -3.10
C TYR A 39 0.53 -10.82 -3.11
N ILE A 40 -0.54 -10.12 -3.46
CA ILE A 40 -1.87 -10.65 -3.66
C ILE A 40 -2.19 -10.52 -5.15
N LEU A 41 -2.34 -11.66 -5.82
CA LEU A 41 -2.90 -11.69 -7.17
C LEU A 41 -4.41 -11.61 -7.05
N VAL A 42 -4.96 -10.43 -7.32
CA VAL A 42 -6.36 -10.13 -7.06
C VAL A 42 -7.29 -10.97 -7.95
N HIS A 43 -6.80 -11.43 -9.11
CA HIS A 43 -7.54 -12.31 -10.03
C HIS A 43 -7.07 -13.78 -10.01
N SER A 44 -6.13 -14.16 -9.15
CA SER A 44 -5.65 -15.54 -9.16
C SER A 44 -6.62 -16.47 -8.43
N PRO A 45 -7.11 -17.51 -9.10
CA PRO A 45 -7.74 -18.62 -8.44
C PRO A 45 -6.66 -19.53 -7.80
N SER A 46 -5.65 -19.05 -7.06
CA SER A 46 -4.69 -19.92 -6.31
C SER A 46 -4.10 -19.44 -4.96
N GLN A 47 -4.64 -18.41 -4.28
CA GLN A 47 -4.08 -17.97 -2.97
C GLN A 47 -4.76 -18.58 -1.72
N GLN A 48 -4.28 -19.73 -1.22
CA GLN A 48 -4.79 -20.37 0.03
C GLN A 48 -4.06 -19.90 1.29
N THR A 49 -2.85 -19.37 1.20
CA THR A 49 -2.07 -18.82 2.33
C THR A 49 -1.11 -17.74 1.84
N LEU A 50 -0.66 -16.87 2.76
CA LEU A 50 0.47 -15.95 2.52
C LEU A 50 1.82 -16.70 2.43
N GLU A 51 1.82 -18.03 2.52
CA GLU A 51 3.02 -18.88 2.43
C GLU A 51 3.27 -19.35 0.99
N ARG A 52 4.55 -19.58 0.69
CA ARG A 52 5.05 -20.02 -0.61
C ARG A 52 4.51 -21.41 -0.97
N THR A 53 3.64 -21.52 -1.97
CA THR A 53 3.31 -22.82 -2.56
C THR A 53 4.41 -23.25 -3.54
N GLN A 54 5.05 -24.40 -3.27
CA GLN A 54 6.08 -24.98 -4.15
C GLN A 54 5.49 -25.62 -5.42
N LYS A 55 4.18 -25.92 -5.43
CA LYS A 55 3.40 -26.39 -6.57
C LYS A 55 1.92 -26.05 -6.33
N ILE A 56 1.23 -25.62 -7.38
CA ILE A 56 -0.22 -25.36 -7.35
C ILE A 56 -0.91 -26.69 -7.65
N GLU A 57 -1.33 -27.42 -6.61
CA GLU A 57 -2.07 -28.69 -6.77
C GLU A 57 -3.59 -28.49 -6.72
N GLU A 58 -4.09 -27.32 -6.30
CA GLU A 58 -5.53 -26.99 -6.28
C GLU A 58 -5.81 -25.53 -6.73
N PRO A 59 -6.92 -25.27 -7.44
CA PRO A 59 -7.41 -23.92 -7.69
C PRO A 59 -7.99 -23.31 -6.40
N VAL A 60 -7.44 -22.19 -5.96
CA VAL A 60 -7.91 -21.39 -4.82
C VAL A 60 -8.57 -20.09 -5.23
N HIS A 61 -9.87 -19.98 -5.10
CA HIS A 61 -10.59 -18.76 -5.45
C HIS A 61 -10.13 -17.52 -4.66
N SER A 62 -9.69 -16.47 -5.36
CA SER A 62 -9.46 -15.12 -4.81
C SER A 62 -10.71 -14.64 -4.06
N LYS A 63 -10.52 -13.95 -2.93
CA LYS A 63 -11.60 -13.29 -2.18
C LYS A 63 -12.07 -11.98 -2.82
N PHE A 64 -11.37 -11.49 -3.83
CA PHE A 64 -11.74 -10.26 -4.53
C PHE A 64 -12.66 -10.56 -5.70
N SER A 65 -13.54 -9.62 -5.98
CA SER A 65 -14.31 -9.62 -7.22
C SER A 65 -13.36 -9.61 -8.44
N THR A 66 -13.88 -10.01 -9.60
CA THR A 66 -13.14 -9.95 -10.89
C THR A 66 -12.75 -8.53 -11.31
N SER A 67 -13.17 -7.51 -10.57
CA SER A 67 -12.71 -6.12 -10.69
C SER A 67 -12.79 -5.48 -9.30
N PRO A 68 -11.73 -5.59 -8.47
CA PRO A 68 -11.74 -5.13 -7.09
C PRO A 68 -12.07 -3.63 -7.04
N THR A 69 -13.04 -3.29 -6.18
CA THR A 69 -13.35 -1.90 -5.84
C THR A 69 -12.28 -1.33 -4.90
N TRP A 70 -12.20 0.01 -4.85
CA TRP A 70 -11.33 0.70 -3.90
C TRP A 70 -11.60 0.27 -2.45
N ASP A 71 -12.87 0.17 -2.06
CA ASP A 71 -13.24 -0.21 -0.69
C ASP A 71 -12.84 -1.65 -0.35
N GLU A 72 -12.88 -2.58 -1.32
CA GLU A 72 -12.38 -3.95 -1.13
C GLU A 72 -10.87 -3.96 -0.88
N LEU A 73 -10.08 -3.22 -1.67
CA LEU A 73 -8.64 -3.12 -1.50
C LEU A 73 -8.26 -2.47 -0.16
N LYS A 74 -8.92 -1.35 0.19
CA LYS A 74 -8.74 -0.64 1.46
C LYS A 74 -9.02 -1.55 2.65
N SER A 75 -10.15 -2.27 2.61
CA SER A 75 -10.56 -3.17 3.69
C SER A 75 -9.59 -4.34 3.83
N ALA A 76 -9.17 -4.95 2.72
CA ALA A 76 -8.21 -6.03 2.73
C ALA A 76 -6.86 -5.60 3.32
N PHE A 77 -6.33 -4.45 2.87
CA PHE A 77 -5.08 -3.91 3.42
C PHE A 77 -5.20 -3.60 4.91
N THR A 78 -6.28 -2.96 5.34
CA THR A 78 -6.50 -2.61 6.76
C THR A 78 -6.56 -3.87 7.63
N ASN A 79 -7.27 -4.91 7.19
CA ASN A 79 -7.36 -6.18 7.91
C ASN A 79 -6.02 -6.93 7.97
N LEU A 80 -5.27 -6.96 6.87
CA LEU A 80 -3.99 -7.66 6.81
C LEU A 80 -2.93 -6.96 7.65
N SER A 81 -2.82 -5.64 7.54
CA SER A 81 -1.85 -4.84 8.31
C SER A 81 -2.15 -4.85 9.82
N SER A 82 -3.41 -4.95 10.22
CA SER A 82 -3.78 -5.11 11.64
C SER A 82 -3.57 -6.53 12.17
N THR A 83 -3.74 -7.55 11.33
CA THR A 83 -3.50 -8.96 11.71
C THR A 83 -2.02 -9.28 11.82
N ASP A 84 -1.18 -8.72 10.93
CA ASP A 84 0.27 -8.94 10.93
C ASP A 84 1.08 -7.64 10.80
N PRO A 85 1.04 -6.77 11.83
CA PRO A 85 1.70 -5.46 11.80
C PRO A 85 3.23 -5.56 11.85
N ARG A 86 3.80 -6.75 12.14
CA ARG A 86 5.25 -6.94 12.17
C ARG A 86 5.84 -7.14 10.78
N HIS A 87 5.06 -7.72 9.87
CA HIS A 87 5.52 -8.04 8.52
C HIS A 87 4.93 -7.13 7.46
N ILE A 88 3.69 -6.66 7.63
CA ILE A 88 3.00 -5.81 6.65
C ILE A 88 3.09 -4.35 7.05
N HIS A 89 3.51 -3.51 6.10
CA HIS A 89 3.61 -2.08 6.31
C HIS A 89 2.21 -1.47 6.56
N PRO A 90 1.97 -0.78 7.70
CA PRO A 90 0.62 -0.38 8.08
C PRO A 90 0.09 0.86 7.37
N ILE A 91 0.98 1.61 6.69
CA ILE A 91 0.64 2.90 6.09
C ILE A 91 0.81 2.93 4.56
N VAL A 92 1.43 1.92 3.95
CA VAL A 92 1.70 1.91 2.50
C VAL A 92 1.41 0.54 1.91
N PHE A 93 0.71 0.52 0.78
CA PHE A 93 0.63 -0.63 -0.11
C PHE A 93 0.77 -0.19 -1.57
N LEU A 94 1.02 -1.16 -2.45
CA LEU A 94 1.29 -0.96 -3.86
C LEU A 94 0.20 -1.62 -4.70
N ILE A 95 -0.08 -1.05 -5.87
CA ILE A 95 -0.97 -1.65 -6.87
C ILE A 95 -0.23 -1.75 -8.20
N LEU A 96 -0.25 -2.94 -8.80
CA LEU A 96 0.13 -3.19 -10.19
C LEU A 96 -1.14 -3.34 -11.03
N ASP A 97 -1.37 -2.36 -11.90
CA ASP A 97 -2.49 -2.30 -12.83
C ASP A 97 -2.02 -2.45 -14.29
N HIS A 98 -2.94 -2.41 -15.25
CA HIS A 98 -2.60 -2.51 -16.68
C HIS A 98 -1.53 -1.50 -17.11
N GLN A 99 -1.65 -0.25 -16.65
CA GLN A 99 -0.72 0.82 -17.02
C GLN A 99 0.69 0.52 -16.53
N SER A 100 0.83 -0.17 -15.40
CA SER A 100 2.09 -0.41 -14.70
C SER A 100 3.16 -1.08 -15.55
N PHE A 101 2.78 -1.96 -16.49
CA PHE A 101 3.74 -2.63 -17.38
C PHE A 101 3.94 -1.92 -18.71
N GLU A 102 3.04 -1.01 -19.08
CA GLU A 102 3.20 -0.18 -20.27
C GLU A 102 4.18 0.97 -20.00
N ASP A 103 4.07 1.60 -18.83
CA ASP A 103 4.86 2.77 -18.47
C ASP A 103 5.94 2.50 -17.41
N ARG A 104 6.07 1.24 -16.98
CA ARG A 104 6.97 0.81 -15.88
C ARG A 104 6.75 1.64 -14.61
N SER A 105 5.50 1.89 -14.25
CA SER A 105 5.13 2.61 -13.04
C SER A 105 4.34 1.75 -12.07
N VAL A 106 4.34 2.12 -10.80
CA VAL A 106 3.55 1.48 -9.75
C VAL A 106 2.68 2.54 -9.08
N VAL A 107 1.47 2.14 -8.71
CA VAL A 107 0.61 2.96 -7.86
C VAL A 107 0.98 2.70 -6.41
N ILE A 108 1.26 3.77 -5.67
CA ILE A 108 1.55 3.71 -4.24
C ILE A 108 0.37 4.35 -3.52
N ILE A 109 -0.23 3.61 -2.60
CA ILE A 109 -1.32 4.10 -1.76
C ILE A 109 -0.79 4.31 -0.35
N GLN A 110 -0.95 5.52 0.15
CA GLN A 110 -0.62 5.90 1.52
C GLN A 110 -1.91 6.01 2.36
N LYS A 111 -1.94 5.38 3.52
CA LYS A 111 -2.82 5.72 4.65
C LYS A 111 -2.11 6.73 5.55
N GLY A 112 -2.63 7.96 5.61
CA GLY A 112 -2.13 9.02 6.49
C GLY A 112 -3.17 9.48 7.49
N ALA A 113 -2.72 10.26 8.48
CA ALA A 113 -3.59 10.96 9.42
C ALA A 113 -3.45 12.47 9.23
N GLU A 114 -4.56 13.19 9.26
CA GLU A 114 -4.60 14.66 9.32
C GLU A 114 -5.51 15.08 10.47
N PHE A 115 -5.13 16.13 11.19
CA PHE A 115 -6.00 16.74 12.19
C PHE A 115 -6.61 18.01 11.61
N VAL A 116 -7.93 18.16 11.76
CA VAL A 116 -8.67 19.35 11.30
C VAL A 116 -9.41 19.99 12.46
N ASN A 117 -9.48 21.32 12.49
CA ASN A 117 -10.32 22.02 13.46
C ASN A 117 -11.81 21.98 13.07
N THR A 118 -12.67 22.58 13.90
CA THR A 118 -14.12 22.71 13.65
C THR A 118 -14.48 23.42 12.35
N ASP A 119 -13.57 24.25 11.83
CA ASP A 119 -13.72 24.98 10.57
C ASP A 119 -13.24 24.16 9.36
N GLY A 120 -12.70 22.95 9.59
CA GLY A 120 -12.16 22.06 8.56
C GLY A 120 -10.72 22.39 8.11
N GLU A 121 -10.05 23.34 8.77
CA GLU A 121 -8.66 23.68 8.48
C GLU A 121 -7.70 22.68 9.09
N LYS A 122 -6.67 22.28 8.32
CA LYS A 122 -5.60 21.42 8.82
C LYS A 122 -4.83 22.12 9.93
N ARG A 123 -4.67 21.44 11.07
CA ARG A 123 -3.91 21.92 12.22
C ARG A 123 -3.02 20.79 12.73
N HIS A 124 -1.91 21.16 13.36
CA HIS A 124 -1.14 20.18 14.11
C HIS A 124 -1.75 20.00 15.50
N PRO A 125 -1.83 18.76 16.00
CA PRO A 125 -2.23 18.53 17.38
C PRO A 125 -1.14 19.09 18.30
N LEU A 126 -1.52 20.07 19.10
CA LEU A 126 -0.74 20.60 20.21
C LEU A 126 -1.51 20.25 21.51
N PRO A 127 -0.82 20.12 22.65
CA PRO A 127 -1.49 19.75 23.91
C PRO A 127 -2.70 20.64 24.27
N ASP A 128 -2.68 21.90 23.83
CA ASP A 128 -3.68 22.90 24.19
C ASP A 128 -4.92 22.91 23.28
N ASN A 129 -4.90 22.22 22.12
CA ASN A 129 -6.00 22.24 21.15
C ASN A 129 -6.50 20.84 20.72
N GLU A 130 -5.94 19.77 21.27
CA GLU A 130 -6.25 18.39 20.87
C GLU A 130 -7.75 18.06 20.91
N LYS A 131 -8.49 18.62 21.89
CA LYS A 131 -9.94 18.40 22.06
C LYS A 131 -10.81 19.07 20.99
N ASP A 132 -10.26 20.07 20.30
CA ASP A 132 -10.96 20.83 19.26
C ASP A 132 -10.61 20.33 17.85
N LEU A 133 -9.81 19.26 17.77
CA LEU A 133 -9.36 18.66 16.53
C LEU A 133 -10.04 17.32 16.28
N THR A 134 -10.49 17.14 15.05
CA THR A 134 -10.96 15.86 14.54
C THR A 134 -9.82 15.20 13.78
N GLN A 135 -9.46 13.98 14.17
CA GLN A 135 -8.53 13.15 13.40
C GLN A 135 -9.25 12.58 12.17
N MET A 136 -8.63 12.72 11.01
CA MET A 136 -9.10 12.23 9.73
C MET A 136 -8.12 11.20 9.20
N VAL A 137 -8.61 10.06 8.74
CA VAL A 137 -7.85 9.13 7.91
C VAL A 137 -7.91 9.62 6.47
N VAL A 138 -6.74 9.78 5.85
CA VAL A 138 -6.60 10.29 4.49
C VAL A 138 -5.83 9.27 3.65
N TRP A 139 -6.41 8.87 2.52
CA TRP A 139 -5.82 7.96 1.57
C TRP A 139 -5.31 8.73 0.36
N ARG A 140 -3.99 8.68 0.12
CA ARG A 140 -3.36 9.39 -1.00
C ARG A 140 -2.80 8.41 -2.00
N LYS A 141 -2.94 8.76 -3.27
CA LYS A 141 -2.45 7.99 -4.40
C LYS A 141 -1.29 8.71 -5.07
N TYR A 142 -0.25 7.94 -5.30
CA TYR A 142 0.94 8.34 -6.04
C TYR A 142 1.13 7.39 -7.22
N ARG A 143 1.72 7.88 -8.31
CA ARG A 143 2.21 7.05 -9.40
C ARG A 143 3.66 7.37 -9.68
N ALA A 144 4.51 6.37 -9.52
CA ALA A 144 5.95 6.53 -9.65
C ALA A 144 6.52 5.47 -10.58
N PRO A 145 7.54 5.81 -11.40
CA PRO A 145 8.35 4.80 -12.08
C PRO A 145 8.85 3.76 -11.07
N PHE A 146 9.03 2.51 -11.49
CA PHE A 146 9.54 1.44 -10.64
C PHE A 146 10.83 1.88 -9.93
N GLU A 147 11.76 2.50 -10.65
CA GLU A 147 13.06 2.97 -10.14
C GLU A 147 12.92 4.01 -9.01
N ALA A 148 11.80 4.72 -8.95
CA ALA A 148 11.52 5.73 -7.93
C ALA A 148 10.67 5.21 -6.77
N ALA A 149 10.10 4.00 -6.88
CA ALA A 149 9.10 3.50 -5.95
C ALA A 149 9.61 3.47 -4.49
N TRP A 150 10.81 2.93 -4.25
CA TRP A 150 11.42 2.95 -2.92
C TRP A 150 11.71 4.36 -2.39
N THR A 151 12.10 5.28 -3.28
CA THR A 151 12.35 6.67 -2.90
C THR A 151 11.06 7.38 -2.50
N VAL A 152 9.95 7.10 -3.19
CA VAL A 152 8.63 7.64 -2.83
C VAL A 152 8.18 7.09 -1.49
N GLN A 153 8.33 5.78 -1.26
CA GLN A 153 8.02 5.19 0.04
C GLN A 153 8.87 5.80 1.16
N CYS A 154 10.19 5.94 0.98
CA CYS A 154 11.05 6.64 1.94
C CYS A 154 10.61 8.08 2.21
N GLY A 155 10.07 8.77 1.21
CA GLY A 155 9.52 10.12 1.37
C GLY A 155 8.27 10.14 2.23
N ILE A 156 7.36 9.19 1.99
CA ILE A 156 6.12 8.99 2.77
C ILE A 156 6.43 8.63 4.23
N ASP A 157 7.42 7.77 4.44
CA ASP A 157 7.84 7.32 5.78
C ASP A 157 8.67 8.36 6.54
N GLY A 158 9.00 9.49 5.89
CA GLY A 158 9.77 10.59 6.49
C GLY A 158 11.29 10.35 6.51
N PHE A 159 11.81 9.35 5.81
CA PHE A 159 13.24 9.02 5.78
C PHE A 159 14.07 9.91 4.84
N CYS A 160 13.49 10.42 3.74
CA CYS A 160 14.24 11.20 2.75
C CYS A 160 13.55 12.49 2.28
N GLY A 161 12.56 12.98 3.04
CA GLY A 161 11.80 14.19 2.74
C GLY A 161 10.55 13.93 1.90
N MET A 162 9.43 14.54 2.30
CA MET A 162 8.13 14.36 1.66
C MET A 162 8.11 14.91 0.23
N GLU A 163 8.98 15.88 -0.09
CA GLU A 163 9.10 16.46 -1.43
C GLU A 163 9.53 15.44 -2.49
N LYS A 164 10.10 14.30 -2.08
CA LYS A 164 10.39 13.17 -2.96
C LYS A 164 9.12 12.44 -3.38
N ALA A 165 8.17 12.27 -2.46
CA ALA A 165 6.89 11.63 -2.72
C ALA A 165 5.92 12.56 -3.45
N GLU A 166 5.87 13.84 -3.07
CA GLU A 166 4.92 14.82 -3.63
C GLU A 166 5.03 15.00 -5.15
N LYS A 167 6.23 14.82 -5.73
CA LYS A 167 6.44 14.86 -7.18
C LYS A 167 5.65 13.80 -7.95
N HIS A 168 5.26 12.74 -7.26
CA HIS A 168 4.52 11.61 -7.79
C HIS A 168 3.06 11.59 -7.33
N PHE A 169 2.63 12.61 -6.57
CA PHE A 169 1.26 12.70 -6.09
C PHE A 169 0.28 12.83 -7.26
N VAL A 170 -0.79 12.05 -7.19
CA VAL A 170 -1.88 12.08 -8.16
C VAL A 170 -3.08 12.75 -7.53
N GLU A 171 -3.60 12.18 -6.44
CA GLU A 171 -4.85 12.63 -5.82
C GLU A 171 -5.02 12.13 -4.37
N GLU A 172 -5.92 12.77 -3.64
CA GLU A 172 -6.52 12.24 -2.42
C GLU A 172 -7.72 11.38 -2.83
N VAL A 173 -7.65 10.07 -2.59
CA VAL A 173 -8.65 9.09 -3.07
C VAL A 173 -9.84 9.03 -2.12
N GLN A 174 -9.59 9.17 -0.82
CA GLN A 174 -10.62 9.12 0.20
C GLN A 174 -10.17 9.87 1.46
N ARG A 175 -11.14 10.47 2.14
CA ARG A 175 -11.00 11.07 3.45
C ARG A 175 -12.19 10.63 4.31
N GLU A 176 -11.91 10.15 5.51
CA GLU A 176 -12.91 9.69 6.47
C GLU A 176 -12.53 10.12 7.88
N VAL A 177 -13.53 10.34 8.74
CA VAL A 177 -13.28 10.62 10.16
C VAL A 177 -12.69 9.36 10.78
N ASP A 178 -11.61 9.51 11.53
CA ASP A 178 -11.10 8.41 12.33
C ASP A 178 -12.08 8.17 13.48
N ALA A 179 -12.87 7.11 13.38
CA ALA A 179 -13.92 6.84 14.36
C ALA A 179 -13.33 6.51 15.75
N GLY A 180 -12.02 6.20 15.82
CA GLY A 180 -11.41 5.56 16.98
C GLY A 180 -12.07 4.20 17.23
N ASP A 181 -11.37 3.29 17.90
CA ASP A 181 -12.10 2.20 18.56
C ASP A 181 -12.96 2.86 19.63
N ALA A 182 -14.25 3.07 19.33
CA ALA A 182 -15.23 3.37 20.34
C ALA A 182 -15.32 2.13 21.24
N GLU A 183 -14.46 2.08 22.26
CA GLU A 183 -14.62 1.17 23.39
C GLU A 183 -15.93 1.56 24.09
N ASP A 184 -16.98 0.80 23.80
CA ASP A 184 -18.18 0.67 24.65
C ASP A 184 -17.83 -0.04 25.98
#